data_AF-A0ABD2N6Z4-F1
#
_entry.id   AF-A0ABD2N6Z4-F1
#
_cell.length_a   1.000
_cell.length_b   1.000
_cell.length_c   1.000
_cell.angle_alpha   90.00
_cell.angle_beta   90.00
_cell.angle_gamma   90.00
#
_symmetry.space_group_name_H-M   'P 1'
#
loop_
_entity.id
_entity.type
_entity.pdbx_description
1 polymer ?
#
loop_
_entity_poly.entity_id
_entity_poly.type
_entity_poly.pdbx_seq_one_letter_code
_entity_poly.pdbx_strand_id
1 'polypeptide(L)'
;MFEVFDFRKLVTPPPRWRGMKFGDVSAVNSLGCPLRKCPPKVVAFYLKTNRRVKVLELSGIVAQPSRLQYLAVEYAPDGRPYVYISDAATRSVLVFDVAGNRGYRVVLPKAVVGTCRRDVLYIALVQKGCGNNFLIFTYLGSPRIFSIRTDYLRAGCASGKIQDLGIKPNKLVFLGTDLGSARDLQMGYKHSILAR
;
A
#
# COMPACT_ATOMS: atom_id res chain seq x y z
N MET A 1 -15.52 -5.68 -3.17
CA MET A 1 -14.65 -5.51 -4.35
C MET A 1 -13.37 -6.27 -4.07
N PHE A 2 -13.10 -7.36 -4.79
CA PHE A 2 -11.81 -8.06 -4.70
C PHE A 2 -10.86 -7.31 -5.65
N GLU A 3 -9.90 -6.57 -5.10
CA GLU A 3 -8.91 -5.89 -5.93
C GLU A 3 -7.75 -6.85 -6.18
N VAL A 4 -7.61 -7.25 -7.45
CA VAL A 4 -6.59 -8.19 -7.94
C VAL A 4 -5.60 -7.39 -8.79
N PHE A 5 -4.46 -7.02 -8.21
CA PHE A 5 -3.47 -6.17 -8.89
C PHE A 5 -2.56 -6.99 -9.83
N ASP A 6 -2.47 -6.60 -11.11
CA ASP A 6 -1.59 -7.18 -12.13
C ASP A 6 -0.21 -6.53 -12.15
N PHE A 7 0.85 -7.31 -11.92
CA PHE A 7 2.23 -6.83 -11.75
C PHE A 7 3.09 -6.91 -13.02
N ARG A 8 2.50 -6.97 -14.22
CA ARG A 8 3.27 -6.93 -15.49
C ARG A 8 4.12 -5.68 -15.72
N LYS A 9 4.11 -4.68 -14.82
CA LYS A 9 4.90 -3.44 -14.92
C LYS A 9 6.08 -3.33 -13.92
N LEU A 10 6.36 -4.33 -13.10
CA LEU A 10 7.57 -4.33 -12.23
C LEU A 10 8.83 -4.70 -13.02
N VAL A 11 9.90 -3.92 -12.80
CA VAL A 11 11.28 -4.29 -13.11
C VAL A 11 11.52 -5.75 -12.73
N THR A 12 12.11 -6.51 -13.65
CA THR A 12 12.21 -7.97 -13.70
C THR A 12 12.33 -8.62 -12.32
N PRO A 13 11.23 -9.15 -11.73
CA PRO A 13 11.36 -9.97 -10.53
C PRO A 13 12.14 -11.25 -10.90
N PRO A 14 12.79 -11.91 -9.91
CA PRO A 14 13.50 -13.16 -10.17
C PRO A 14 12.59 -14.13 -10.92
N PRO A 15 13.12 -15.01 -11.81
CA PRO A 15 12.31 -15.80 -12.73
C PRO A 15 11.10 -16.51 -12.09
N ARG A 16 11.24 -16.95 -10.84
CA ARG A 16 10.20 -17.67 -10.07
C ARG A 16 8.99 -16.81 -9.64
N TRP A 17 9.08 -15.48 -9.65
CA TRP A 17 8.02 -14.57 -9.17
C TRP A 17 7.42 -13.67 -10.26
N ARG A 18 7.82 -13.86 -11.53
CA ARG A 18 7.29 -13.09 -12.67
C ARG A 18 5.81 -13.40 -12.93
N GLY A 19 4.95 -12.40 -12.74
CA GLY A 19 3.51 -12.50 -13.02
C GLY A 19 2.70 -12.98 -11.83
N MET A 20 3.01 -12.54 -10.61
CA MET A 20 2.15 -12.80 -9.46
C MET A 20 1.15 -11.65 -9.22
N LYS A 21 -0.06 -11.96 -8.74
CA LYS A 21 -1.06 -10.98 -8.27
C LYS A 21 -1.35 -11.17 -6.79
N PHE A 22 -1.65 -10.08 -6.10
CA PHE A 22 -2.02 -10.07 -4.69
C PHE A 22 -3.44 -9.50 -4.51
N GLY A 23 -4.21 -10.04 -3.56
CA GLY A 23 -5.53 -9.53 -3.19
C GLY A 23 -5.96 -9.94 -1.77
N ASP A 24 -6.89 -9.19 -1.17
CA ASP A 24 -7.51 -9.51 0.13
C ASP A 24 -8.81 -10.31 -0.07
N VAL A 25 -9.07 -11.29 0.81
CA VAL A 25 -10.21 -12.22 0.72
C VAL A 25 -10.95 -12.31 2.06
N SER A 26 -11.26 -11.19 2.71
CA SER A 26 -11.93 -11.22 4.01
C SER A 26 -13.36 -10.65 4.07
N ALA A 27 -13.73 -9.74 3.15
CA ALA A 27 -15.03 -9.08 3.15
C ALA A 27 -15.95 -9.55 2.01
N VAL A 28 -17.15 -10.02 2.35
CA VAL A 28 -18.23 -10.41 1.42
C VAL A 28 -19.40 -9.43 1.57
N ASN A 29 -20.24 -9.24 0.55
CA ASN A 29 -21.40 -8.34 0.57
C ASN A 29 -21.06 -6.85 0.83
N SER A 30 -19.99 -6.35 0.20
CA SER A 30 -19.50 -4.98 0.40
C SER A 30 -20.49 -3.86 0.02
N LEU A 31 -21.59 -4.17 -0.67
CA LEU A 31 -22.60 -3.20 -1.12
C LEU A 31 -23.84 -3.13 -0.22
N GLY A 32 -23.93 -3.98 0.81
CA GLY A 32 -25.01 -4.00 1.80
C GLY A 32 -24.43 -4.07 3.22
N CYS A 33 -24.68 -5.18 3.92
CA CYS A 33 -24.02 -5.49 5.18
C CYS A 33 -22.71 -6.26 4.93
N PRO A 34 -21.52 -5.63 5.03
CA PRO A 34 -20.26 -6.33 4.82
C PRO A 34 -20.08 -7.40 5.90
N LEU A 35 -20.01 -8.66 5.50
CA LEU A 35 -19.78 -9.79 6.39
C LEU A 35 -18.31 -10.23 6.30
N ARG A 36 -17.62 -10.25 7.44
CA ARG A 36 -16.27 -10.81 7.58
C ARG A 36 -16.38 -12.31 7.83
N LYS A 37 -16.04 -13.14 6.83
CA LYS A 37 -16.11 -14.61 6.93
C LYS A 37 -14.81 -15.27 7.37
N CYS A 38 -13.67 -14.59 7.23
CA CYS A 38 -12.38 -15.12 7.67
C CYS A 38 -11.43 -13.99 8.09
N PRO A 39 -10.34 -14.32 8.81
CA PRO A 39 -9.30 -13.35 9.13
C PRO A 39 -8.73 -12.67 7.88
N PRO A 40 -8.34 -11.39 7.96
CA PRO A 40 -7.72 -10.68 6.85
C PRO A 40 -6.44 -11.38 6.38
N LYS A 41 -6.32 -11.56 5.07
CA LYS A 41 -5.19 -12.27 4.47
C LYS A 41 -4.90 -11.71 3.09
N VAL A 42 -3.62 -11.68 2.71
CA VAL A 42 -3.21 -11.41 1.34
C VAL A 42 -2.91 -12.72 0.64
N VAL A 43 -3.55 -12.96 -0.50
CA VAL A 43 -3.32 -14.17 -1.30
C VAL A 43 -2.55 -13.81 -2.55
N ALA A 44 -1.47 -14.53 -2.80
CA ALA A 44 -0.63 -14.37 -3.98
C ALA A 44 -0.87 -15.49 -4.99
N PHE A 45 -1.14 -15.15 -6.24
CA PHE A 45 -1.37 -16.09 -7.35
C PHE A 45 -0.31 -15.93 -8.43
N TYR A 46 0.21 -17.02 -8.99
CA TYR A 46 1.03 -17.01 -10.19
C TYR A 46 0.14 -17.04 -11.42
N LEU A 47 0.19 -16.00 -12.23
CA LEU A 47 -0.72 -15.80 -13.35
C LEU A 47 -0.51 -16.78 -14.48
N LYS A 48 0.73 -17.23 -14.73
CA LYS A 48 0.98 -18.15 -15.85
C LYS A 48 0.35 -19.51 -15.61
N THR A 49 0.29 -19.98 -14.37
CA THR A 49 -0.32 -21.29 -14.04
C THR A 49 -1.65 -21.16 -13.32
N ASN A 50 -2.11 -19.93 -13.06
CA ASN A 50 -3.25 -19.64 -12.20
C ASN A 50 -3.22 -20.36 -10.83
N ARG A 51 -2.02 -20.60 -10.28
CA ARG A 51 -1.86 -21.33 -9.01
C ARG A 51 -1.64 -20.35 -7.87
N ARG A 52 -2.27 -20.62 -6.73
CA ARG A 52 -1.98 -19.93 -5.47
C ARG A 52 -0.56 -20.28 -5.02
N VAL A 53 0.26 -19.27 -4.79
CA VAL A 53 1.68 -19.42 -4.41
C VAL A 53 1.90 -19.14 -2.93
N LYS A 54 1.19 -18.15 -2.37
CA LYS A 54 1.39 -17.74 -0.98
C LYS A 54 0.11 -17.19 -0.37
N VAL A 55 -0.04 -17.38 0.93
CA VAL A 55 -1.04 -16.70 1.75
C VAL A 55 -0.28 -16.01 2.89
N LEU A 56 -0.52 -14.71 3.05
CA LEU A 56 -0.01 -13.90 4.15
C LEU A 56 -1.18 -13.68 5.11
N GLU A 57 -1.04 -14.21 6.31
CA GLU A 57 -2.03 -14.06 7.38
C GLU A 57 -1.79 -12.71 8.08
N LEU A 58 -2.84 -11.91 8.31
CA LEU A 58 -2.71 -10.56 8.87
C LEU A 58 -3.32 -10.41 10.27
N SER A 59 -3.94 -11.45 10.85
CA SER A 59 -4.65 -11.38 12.13
C SER A 59 -3.81 -10.82 13.27
N GLY A 60 -2.51 -11.11 13.29
CA GLY A 60 -1.58 -10.61 14.32
C GLY A 60 -1.18 -9.13 14.17
N ILE A 61 -1.52 -8.48 13.06
CA ILE A 61 -1.13 -7.09 12.78
C ILE A 61 -2.30 -6.15 12.50
N VAL A 62 -3.47 -6.69 12.16
CA VAL A 62 -4.72 -5.92 12.10
C VAL A 62 -5.29 -5.73 13.51
N ALA A 63 -6.11 -4.69 13.67
CA ALA A 63 -6.88 -4.46 14.89
C ALA A 63 -8.38 -4.55 14.55
N GLN A 64 -9.24 -4.66 15.57
CA GLN A 64 -10.69 -4.63 15.37
C GLN A 64 -11.18 -3.46 14.48
N PRO A 65 -10.74 -2.20 14.68
CA PRO A 65 -11.19 -1.11 13.83
C PRO A 65 -10.54 -1.09 12.44
N SER A 66 -9.58 -1.97 12.12
CA SER A 66 -8.80 -1.89 10.88
C SER A 66 -9.65 -1.89 9.63
N ARG A 67 -9.34 -0.97 8.72
CA ARG A 67 -9.97 -0.81 7.40
C ARG A 67 -8.89 -0.80 6.33
N LEU A 68 -8.60 -1.99 5.81
CA LEU A 68 -7.60 -2.21 4.78
C LEU A 68 -8.16 -1.82 3.41
N GLN A 69 -7.42 -1.02 2.65
CA GLN A 69 -7.94 -0.42 1.41
C GLN A 69 -7.00 -0.55 0.23
N TYR A 70 -5.71 -0.24 0.42
CA TYR A 70 -4.72 -0.28 -0.65
C TYR A 70 -3.55 -1.17 -0.26
N LEU A 71 -2.95 -1.81 -1.26
CA LEU A 71 -1.72 -2.58 -1.10
C LEU A 71 -0.69 -2.16 -2.15
N ALA A 72 0.58 -2.19 -1.77
CA ALA A 72 1.71 -2.06 -2.67
C ALA A 72 2.73 -3.16 -2.38
N VAL A 73 3.42 -3.64 -3.41
CA VAL A 73 4.43 -4.70 -3.29
C VAL A 73 5.74 -4.18 -3.85
N GLU A 74 6.81 -4.41 -3.09
CA GLU A 74 8.17 -3.99 -3.44
C GLU A 74 9.12 -5.19 -3.35
N TYR A 75 10.10 -5.23 -4.24
CA TYR A 75 11.31 -6.00 -4.01
C TYR A 75 12.38 -5.03 -3.54
N ALA A 76 12.87 -5.24 -2.31
CA ALA A 76 13.98 -4.48 -1.77
C ALA A 76 15.26 -4.69 -2.61
N PRO A 77 16.30 -3.85 -2.46
CA PRO A 77 17.54 -3.98 -3.25
C PRO A 77 18.22 -5.35 -3.15
N ASP A 78 18.01 -6.08 -2.05
CA ASP A 78 18.46 -7.46 -1.81
C ASP A 78 17.56 -8.52 -2.48
N GLY A 79 16.54 -8.10 -3.23
CA GLY A 79 15.55 -8.98 -3.86
C GLY A 79 14.49 -9.52 -2.89
N ARG A 80 14.47 -9.06 -1.64
CA ARG A 80 13.51 -9.52 -0.64
C ARG A 80 12.14 -8.88 -0.85
N PRO A 81 11.05 -9.67 -0.95
CA PRO A 81 9.70 -9.14 -1.18
C PRO A 81 9.05 -8.59 0.09
N TYR A 82 8.49 -7.39 -0.03
CA TYR A 82 7.71 -6.72 1.02
C TYR A 82 6.32 -6.31 0.50
N VAL A 83 5.33 -6.36 1.38
CA VAL A 83 3.97 -5.87 1.14
C VAL A 83 3.67 -4.73 2.10
N TYR A 84 3.18 -3.61 1.56
CA TYR A 84 2.66 -2.48 2.30
C TYR A 84 1.15 -2.44 2.16
N ILE A 85 0.42 -2.32 3.26
CA ILE A 85 -1.05 -2.28 3.26
C ILE A 85 -1.50 -1.05 4.02
N SER A 86 -2.36 -0.23 3.42
CA SER A 86 -2.93 0.92 4.11
C SER A 86 -4.03 0.48 5.07
N ASP A 87 -4.00 0.99 6.30
CA ASP A 87 -5.05 0.82 7.30
C ASP A 87 -5.56 2.20 7.73
N ALA A 88 -6.61 2.66 7.05
CA ALA A 88 -7.11 4.01 7.19
C ALA A 88 -7.73 4.28 8.56
N ALA A 89 -8.43 3.31 9.13
CA ALA A 89 -9.13 3.49 10.40
C ALA A 89 -8.16 3.63 11.58
N THR A 90 -7.00 2.99 11.51
CA THR A 90 -6.00 3.04 12.59
C THR A 90 -4.84 4.00 12.33
N ARG A 91 -4.82 4.67 11.17
CA ARG A 91 -3.74 5.58 10.76
C ARG A 91 -2.41 4.84 10.77
N SER A 92 -2.36 3.72 10.06
CA SER A 92 -1.13 2.93 9.94
C SER A 92 -0.92 2.35 8.55
N VAL A 93 0.33 2.04 8.27
CA VAL A 93 0.73 1.18 7.16
C VAL A 93 1.21 -0.14 7.77
N LEU A 94 0.60 -1.24 7.36
CA LEU A 94 1.09 -2.57 7.70
C LEU A 94 2.26 -2.90 6.78
N VAL A 95 3.37 -3.35 7.34
CA VAL A 95 4.56 -3.79 6.61
C VAL A 95 4.69 -5.29 6.82
N PHE A 96 4.75 -6.05 5.73
CA PHE A 96 4.89 -7.49 5.76
C PHE A 96 6.12 -7.93 4.98
N ASP A 97 7.07 -8.56 5.67
CA ASP A 97 8.22 -9.24 5.09
C ASP A 97 7.79 -10.65 4.67
N VAL A 98 7.64 -10.83 3.35
CA VAL A 98 7.07 -12.07 2.79
C VAL A 98 8.03 -13.24 2.96
N ALA A 99 9.33 -12.99 2.86
CA ALA A 99 10.35 -14.03 3.02
C ALA A 99 10.52 -14.42 4.49
N GLY A 100 10.51 -13.45 5.40
CA GLY A 100 10.60 -13.68 6.84
C GLY A 100 9.29 -14.08 7.52
N ASN A 101 8.18 -14.09 6.77
CA ASN A 101 6.83 -14.37 7.29
C ASN A 101 6.48 -13.58 8.56
N ARG A 102 6.87 -12.31 8.59
CA ARG A 102 6.68 -11.42 9.74
C ARG A 102 6.08 -10.11 9.27
N GLY A 103 5.12 -9.61 10.03
CA GLY A 103 4.50 -8.31 9.79
C GLY A 103 4.52 -7.45 11.03
N TYR A 104 4.41 -6.14 10.84
CA TYR A 104 4.20 -5.19 11.92
C TYR A 104 3.48 -3.95 11.40
N ARG A 105 3.14 -3.06 12.33
CA ARG A 105 2.39 -1.84 12.06
C ARG A 105 3.31 -0.64 12.18
N VAL A 106 3.24 0.23 11.18
CA VAL A 106 3.84 1.56 11.24
C VAL A 106 2.73 2.57 11.46
N VAL A 107 2.63 3.12 12.66
CA VAL A 107 1.64 4.16 13.00
C VAL A 107 2.10 5.49 12.41
N LEU A 108 1.24 6.11 11.62
CA LEU A 108 1.53 7.41 11.02
C LEU A 108 1.22 8.55 12.03
N PRO A 109 1.93 9.70 11.95
CA PRO A 109 1.68 10.87 12.77
C PRO A 109 0.24 11.39 12.61
N LYS A 110 -0.32 11.98 13.67
CA LYS A 110 -1.66 12.58 13.64
C LYS A 110 -1.80 13.65 12.54
N ALA A 111 -0.72 14.37 12.23
CA ALA A 111 -0.67 15.37 11.17
C ALA A 111 -1.07 14.84 9.78
N VAL A 112 -0.90 13.53 9.53
CA VAL A 112 -1.26 12.90 8.25
C VAL A 112 -2.76 12.94 7.99
N VAL A 113 -3.56 12.79 9.05
CA VAL A 113 -5.04 12.87 8.98
C VAL A 113 -5.50 14.33 8.90
N GLY A 114 -4.78 15.25 9.55
CA GLY A 114 -5.20 16.65 9.68
C GLY A 114 -6.48 16.79 10.52
N THR A 115 -7.37 17.68 10.09
CA THR A 115 -8.68 17.93 10.73
C THR A 115 -9.78 16.98 10.23
N CYS A 116 -9.43 16.07 9.31
CA CYS A 116 -10.41 15.22 8.65
C CYS A 116 -10.77 14.00 9.47
N ARG A 117 -11.96 13.44 9.21
CA ARG A 117 -12.28 12.10 9.70
C ARG A 117 -11.40 11.09 8.98
N ARG A 118 -11.06 9.98 9.65
CA ARG A 118 -10.29 8.89 9.06
C ARG A 118 -11.13 8.26 7.94
N ASP A 119 -10.85 8.63 6.70
CA ASP A 119 -11.59 8.22 5.50
C ASP A 119 -10.82 7.17 4.68
N VAL A 120 -10.37 7.49 3.47
CA VAL A 120 -9.61 6.58 2.60
C VAL A 120 -8.13 6.94 2.67
N LEU A 121 -7.27 6.01 3.06
CA LEU A 121 -5.81 6.19 3.08
C LEU A 121 -5.21 5.61 1.80
N TYR A 122 -4.90 6.48 0.84
CA TYR A 122 -4.22 6.12 -0.39
C TYR A 122 -2.72 5.93 -0.14
N ILE A 123 -2.15 4.90 -0.78
CA ILE A 123 -0.70 4.68 -0.84
C ILE A 123 -0.28 4.44 -2.30
N ALA A 124 0.90 4.88 -2.67
CA ALA A 124 1.51 4.64 -3.97
C ALA A 124 3.01 4.40 -3.80
N LEU A 125 3.52 3.29 -4.34
CA LEU A 125 4.95 2.98 -4.33
C LEU A 125 5.64 3.61 -5.52
N VAL A 126 6.67 4.43 -5.26
CA VAL A 126 7.50 5.06 -6.27
C VAL A 126 8.93 4.55 -6.13
N GLN A 127 9.52 4.06 -7.21
CA GLN A 127 10.88 3.53 -7.33
C GLN A 127 11.72 4.45 -8.21
N LYS A 128 12.67 5.18 -7.60
CA LYS A 128 13.53 6.11 -8.35
C LYS A 128 14.74 5.45 -9.04
N GLY A 129 14.88 4.13 -8.96
CA GLY A 129 16.16 3.48 -9.22
C GLY A 129 17.16 3.74 -8.08
N CYS A 130 18.27 3.00 -8.05
CA CYS A 130 19.32 3.12 -7.01
C CYS A 130 18.90 2.78 -5.56
N GLY A 131 17.82 2.03 -5.37
CA GLY A 131 17.37 1.57 -4.05
C GLY A 131 16.64 2.62 -3.19
N ASN A 132 16.42 3.83 -3.72
CA ASN A 132 15.65 4.88 -3.07
C ASN A 132 14.17 4.79 -3.49
N ASN A 133 13.46 3.86 -2.88
CA ASN A 133 12.03 3.69 -3.09
C ASN A 133 11.26 4.42 -1.99
N PHE A 134 10.10 4.97 -2.34
CA PHE A 134 9.26 5.78 -1.48
C PHE A 134 7.83 5.25 -1.51
N LEU A 135 7.17 5.27 -0.37
CA LEU A 135 5.73 5.16 -0.29
C LEU A 135 5.16 6.57 -0.14
N ILE A 136 4.44 7.04 -1.16
CA ILE A 136 3.66 8.27 -1.09
C ILE A 136 2.28 7.92 -0.54
N PHE A 137 1.75 8.72 0.37
CA PHE A 137 0.45 8.47 0.97
C PHE A 137 -0.30 9.75 1.35
N THR A 138 -1.62 9.66 1.37
CA THR A 138 -2.52 10.75 1.75
C THR A 138 -3.88 10.18 2.16
N TYR A 139 -4.53 10.81 3.14
CA TYR A 139 -5.97 10.62 3.31
C TYR A 139 -6.73 11.37 2.20
N LEU A 140 -7.90 10.87 1.80
CA LEU A 140 -8.74 11.53 0.78
C LEU A 140 -9.09 12.96 1.20
N GLY A 141 -9.55 13.13 2.43
CA GLY A 141 -9.99 14.40 2.98
C GLY A 141 -8.87 15.30 3.48
N SER A 142 -7.73 14.74 3.92
CA SER A 142 -6.58 15.54 4.39
C SER A 142 -6.15 16.52 3.30
N PRO A 143 -5.65 17.73 3.58
CA PRO A 143 -5.17 18.64 2.55
C PRO A 143 -3.71 18.39 2.16
N ARG A 144 -3.00 17.41 2.74
CA ARG A 144 -1.55 17.24 2.56
C ARG A 144 -1.15 15.87 2.02
N ILE A 145 -0.06 15.84 1.28
CA ILE A 145 0.58 14.61 0.77
C ILE A 145 1.85 14.35 1.58
N PHE A 146 2.12 13.08 1.87
CA PHE A 146 3.32 12.68 2.59
C PHE A 146 4.07 11.60 1.84
N SER A 147 5.35 11.46 2.15
CA SER A 147 6.17 10.34 1.69
C SER A 147 7.02 9.77 2.83
N ILE A 148 7.44 8.54 2.66
CA ILE A 148 8.45 7.88 3.51
C ILE A 148 9.27 6.95 2.65
N ARG A 149 10.58 6.88 2.88
CA ARG A 149 11.42 5.88 2.21
C ARG A 149 11.07 4.47 2.69
N THR A 150 11.07 3.51 1.79
CA THR A 150 10.67 2.14 2.10
C THR A 150 11.68 1.42 2.99
N ASP A 151 12.96 1.81 3.00
CA ASP A 151 13.95 1.28 3.94
C ASP A 151 13.60 1.60 5.39
N TYR A 152 13.14 2.83 5.69
CA TYR A 152 12.64 3.18 7.01
C TYR A 152 11.37 2.41 7.39
N LEU A 153 10.47 2.21 6.42
CA LEU A 153 9.31 1.36 6.64
C LEU A 153 9.72 -0.07 6.99
N ARG A 154 10.64 -0.67 6.23
CA ARG A 154 11.16 -2.04 6.42
C ARG A 154 11.95 -2.23 7.72
N ALA A 155 12.56 -1.17 8.23
CA ALA A 155 13.22 -1.18 9.53
C ALA A 155 12.25 -0.95 10.71
N GLY A 156 10.99 -0.56 10.45
CA GLY A 156 10.04 -0.12 11.49
C GLY A 156 10.35 1.27 12.07
N CYS A 157 11.25 2.03 11.44
CA CYS A 157 11.78 3.30 11.95
C CYS A 157 11.11 4.52 11.26
N ALA A 158 9.79 4.66 11.40
CA ALA A 158 9.07 5.76 10.74
C ALA A 158 9.05 7.09 11.51
N SER A 159 9.37 7.07 12.80
CA SER A 159 9.34 8.28 13.65
C SER A 159 10.31 9.33 13.12
N GLY A 160 9.82 10.54 12.84
CA GLY A 160 10.61 11.64 12.29
C GLY A 160 11.14 11.41 10.86
N LYS A 161 10.74 10.33 10.17
CA LYS A 161 11.19 9.98 8.81
C LYS A 161 10.13 10.20 7.73
N ILE A 162 8.95 10.67 8.12
CA ILE A 162 7.86 11.02 7.21
C ILE A 162 8.08 12.45 6.73
N GLN A 163 8.16 12.61 5.42
CA GLN A 163 8.31 13.88 4.75
C GLN A 163 6.95 14.41 4.30
N ASP A 164 6.71 15.69 4.56
CA ASP A 164 5.56 16.42 4.04
C ASP A 164 5.89 16.92 2.64
N LEU A 165 5.10 16.51 1.65
CA LEU A 165 5.28 16.91 0.25
C LEU A 165 4.46 18.16 -0.10
N GLY A 166 3.70 18.70 0.84
CA GLY A 166 2.92 19.91 0.68
C GLY A 166 1.43 19.67 0.49
N ILE A 167 0.76 20.72 0.02
CA ILE A 167 -0.70 20.81 -0.07
C ILE A 167 -1.20 20.13 -1.35
N LYS A 168 -2.26 19.35 -1.23
CA LYS A 168 -3.02 18.82 -2.35
C LYS A 168 -3.83 19.93 -3.01
N PRO A 169 -3.77 20.08 -4.34
CA PRO A 169 -4.53 21.11 -5.02
C PRO A 169 -6.05 20.89 -4.96
N ASN A 170 -6.54 19.64 -4.84
CA ASN A 170 -7.93 19.27 -4.47
C ASN A 170 -7.97 17.83 -3.90
N LYS A 171 -9.18 17.27 -3.73
CA LYS A 171 -9.38 15.83 -3.52
C LYS A 171 -8.70 15.04 -4.64
N LEU A 172 -7.81 14.14 -4.22
CA LEU A 172 -6.89 13.41 -5.06
C LEU A 172 -7.09 11.91 -4.83
N VAL A 173 -7.21 11.18 -5.94
CA VAL A 173 -7.35 9.71 -5.95
C VAL A 173 -6.16 9.14 -6.68
N PHE A 174 -5.37 8.27 -6.03
CA PHE A 174 -4.33 7.53 -6.73
C PHE A 174 -4.98 6.47 -7.63
N LEU A 175 -4.71 6.55 -8.93
CA LEU A 175 -5.16 5.58 -9.91
C LEU A 175 -4.19 4.40 -10.04
N GLY A 176 -2.94 4.62 -9.67
CA GLY A 176 -1.89 3.63 -9.71
C GLY A 176 -0.52 4.28 -9.85
N THR A 177 0.49 3.44 -10.01
CA THR A 177 1.87 3.87 -10.20
C THR A 177 2.48 3.08 -11.36
N ASP A 178 3.33 3.73 -12.15
CA ASP A 178 4.22 3.07 -13.10
C ASP A 178 5.60 2.80 -12.49
N LEU A 179 5.70 2.86 -11.16
CA LEU A 179 6.91 2.73 -10.36
C LEU A 179 7.93 3.85 -10.56
N GLY A 180 7.82 4.73 -11.54
CA GLY A 180 8.61 5.96 -11.59
C GLY A 180 7.86 7.17 -11.03
N SER A 181 6.54 7.13 -11.12
CA SER A 181 5.62 8.19 -10.72
C SER A 181 4.33 7.62 -10.15
N ALA A 182 3.66 8.39 -9.29
CA ALA A 182 2.28 8.11 -8.92
C ALA A 182 1.35 8.87 -9.88
N ARG A 183 0.38 8.16 -10.46
CA ARG A 183 -0.66 8.78 -11.29
C ARG A 183 -1.89 8.99 -10.46
N ASP A 184 -2.41 10.20 -10.55
CA ASP A 184 -3.54 10.63 -9.76
C ASP A 184 -4.61 11.28 -10.63
N LEU A 185 -5.84 11.13 -10.15
CA LEU A 185 -6.97 11.89 -10.64
C LEU A 185 -7.33 12.89 -9.56
N GLN A 186 -7.21 14.17 -9.91
CA GLN A 186 -7.85 15.22 -9.15
C GLN A 186 -9.31 15.27 -9.62
N MET A 187 -10.28 15.29 -8.71
CA MET A 187 -11.67 15.54 -9.10
C MET A 187 -11.75 16.94 -9.72
N GLY A 188 -11.66 17.01 -11.06
CA GLY A 188 -11.51 18.24 -11.84
C GLY A 188 -10.59 18.10 -13.07
N TYR A 189 -9.40 17.49 -12.96
CA TYR A 189 -8.40 17.33 -14.05
C TYR A 189 -7.40 16.18 -13.75
N LYS A 190 -6.70 15.66 -14.77
CA LYS A 190 -5.66 14.60 -14.63
C LYS A 190 -4.27 15.22 -14.39
N HIS A 191 -3.49 14.68 -13.45
CA HIS A 191 -2.09 15.07 -13.22
C HIS A 191 -1.23 13.85 -12.81
N SER A 192 0.09 14.04 -12.69
CA SER A 192 1.02 13.06 -12.14
C SER A 192 1.87 13.68 -11.04
N ILE A 193 2.12 12.92 -9.97
CA ILE A 193 3.02 13.31 -8.88
C ILE A 193 4.39 12.67 -9.12
N LEU A 194 5.38 13.54 -9.35
CA LEU A 194 6.79 13.20 -9.36
C LEU A 194 7.35 13.39 -7.95
N ALA A 195 7.86 12.32 -7.35
CA ALA A 195 8.70 12.48 -6.16
C ALA A 195 9.97 13.23 -6.60
N ARG A 196 10.23 14.43 -6.07
CA ARG A 196 11.49 15.16 -6.29
C ARG A 196 12.60 14.65 -5.38
#